data_AF-A0A1X6ZPX4-F1
#
_entry.id   AF-A0A1X6ZPX4-F1
#
_cell.length_a   1.000
_cell.length_b   1.000
_cell.length_c   1.000
_cell.angle_alpha   90.00
_cell.angle_beta   90.00
_cell.angle_gamma   90.00
#
_symmetry.space_group_name_H-M   'P 1'
#
loop_
_entity.id
_entity.type
_entity.pdbx_description
1 polymer ?
#
loop_
_entity_poly.entity_id
_entity_poly.type
_entity_poly.pdbx_seq_one_letter_code
_entity_poly.pdbx_strand_id
1 'polypeptide(L)'
;MIWKTKTHEFKATVCQRTGKTCPALAQMARAIVDAMNTATPVTRPEFQVEGSSELTHCTPGCIARFKAQKERIRVFCDTPDDTLADTLDSYADMMFGATINAMPAGLMSNPPCAMLEVDALAPRPVARVDNQVAL
;
A
#
# COMPACT_ATOMS: atom_id res chain seq x y z
N MET A 1 5.35 6.48 8.57
CA MET A 1 4.84 5.64 9.69
C MET A 1 4.79 4.21 9.20
N ILE A 2 5.19 3.25 10.03
CA ILE A 2 5.12 1.81 9.73
C ILE A 2 4.34 1.15 10.86
N TRP A 3 3.36 0.31 10.55
CA TRP A 3 2.59 -0.45 11.54
C TRP A 3 2.18 -1.81 11.01
N LYS A 4 1.85 -2.75 11.91
CA LYS A 4 1.45 -4.10 11.56
C LYS A 4 0.11 -4.46 12.17
N THR A 5 -0.63 -5.27 11.44
CA THR A 5 -1.72 -6.10 11.97
C THR A 5 -1.23 -7.55 12.06
N LYS A 6 -2.13 -8.49 12.36
CA LYS A 6 -1.78 -9.92 12.32
C LYS A 6 -1.50 -10.42 10.89
N THR A 7 -2.07 -9.76 9.87
CA THR A 7 -2.09 -10.26 8.49
C THR A 7 -1.42 -9.31 7.50
N HIS A 8 -1.14 -8.06 7.86
CA HIS A 8 -0.60 -7.06 6.95
C HIS A 8 0.40 -6.12 7.64
N GLU A 9 1.44 -5.71 6.92
CA GLU A 9 2.31 -4.58 7.23
C GLU A 9 1.88 -3.38 6.41
N PHE A 10 1.82 -2.20 7.04
CA PHE A 10 1.46 -0.94 6.42
C PHE A 10 2.65 0.01 6.51
N LYS A 11 2.98 0.65 5.40
CA LYS A 11 4.02 1.68 5.28
C LYS A 11 3.39 2.91 4.66
N ALA A 12 3.49 4.05 5.34
CA ALA A 12 2.95 5.32 4.85
C ALA A 12 4.01 6.42 4.88
N THR A 13 4.06 7.23 3.82
CA THR A 13 4.89 8.43 3.78
C THR A 13 4.24 9.57 4.57
N VAL A 14 5.02 10.62 4.83
CA VAL A 14 4.48 11.89 5.33
C VAL A 14 3.80 12.62 4.17
N CYS A 15 2.63 13.20 4.40
CA CYS A 15 1.96 14.01 3.40
C CYS A 15 2.68 15.34 3.23
N GLN A 16 3.16 15.62 2.02
CA GLN A 16 3.89 16.84 1.67
C GLN A 16 3.05 18.12 1.84
N ARG A 17 1.72 18.01 1.76
CA ARG A 17 0.81 19.15 1.97
C ARG A 17 0.61 19.49 3.45
N THR A 18 0.59 18.50 4.34
CA THR A 18 0.21 18.70 5.75
C THR A 18 1.36 18.51 6.74
N GLY A 19 2.50 17.96 6.29
CA GLY A 19 3.65 17.61 7.14
C GLY A 19 3.38 16.45 8.10
N LYS A 20 2.23 15.77 7.99
CA LYS A 20 1.80 14.67 8.87
C LYS A 20 1.38 13.46 8.03
N THR A 21 1.27 12.29 8.65
CA THR A 21 0.64 11.13 8.00
C THR A 21 -0.84 11.38 7.77
N CYS A 22 -1.36 11.08 6.57
CA CYS A 22 -2.77 11.28 6.25
C CYS A 22 -3.64 10.18 6.90
N PRO A 23 -4.54 10.49 7.85
CA PRO A 23 -5.37 9.48 8.50
C PRO A 23 -6.46 8.93 7.57
N ALA A 24 -7.00 9.73 6.65
CA ALA A 24 -7.98 9.26 5.65
C ALA A 24 -7.36 8.22 4.71
N LEU A 25 -6.10 8.42 4.30
CA LEU A 25 -5.34 7.44 3.53
C LEU A 25 -5.19 6.11 4.29
N ALA A 26 -4.88 6.17 5.59
CA ALA A 26 -4.77 4.99 6.43
C ALA A 26 -6.12 4.28 6.64
N GLN A 27 -7.24 5.02 6.68
CA GLN A 27 -8.58 4.43 6.75
C GLN A 27 -8.98 3.76 5.44
N MET A 28 -8.75 4.43 4.30
CA MET A 28 -8.98 3.88 2.97
C MET A 28 -8.22 2.56 2.77
N ALA A 29 -6.94 2.51 3.13
CA ALA A 29 -6.13 1.30 3.00
C ALA A 29 -6.70 0.13 3.83
N ARG A 30 -7.23 0.38 5.03
CA ARG A 30 -7.89 -0.66 5.84
C ARG A 30 -9.17 -1.17 5.17
N ALA A 31 -10.00 -0.27 4.64
CA ALA A 31 -11.22 -0.65 3.94
C ALA A 31 -10.92 -1.49 2.68
N ILE A 32 -9.86 -1.15 1.94
CA ILE A 32 -9.40 -1.94 0.79
C ILE A 32 -8.91 -3.32 1.24
N VAL A 33 -8.14 -3.41 2.32
CA VAL A 33 -7.72 -4.71 2.90
C VAL A 33 -8.94 -5.58 3.24
N ASP A 34 -9.97 -5.02 3.88
CA ASP A 34 -11.17 -5.77 4.25
C ASP A 34 -11.95 -6.25 3.00
N ALA A 35 -12.04 -5.40 1.97
CA ALA A 35 -12.63 -5.78 0.69
C ALA A 35 -11.84 -6.90 0.00
N MET A 36 -10.50 -6.80 -0.03
CA MET A 36 -9.64 -7.82 -0.63
C MET A 36 -9.67 -9.14 0.14
N ASN A 37 -9.75 -9.13 1.47
CA ASN A 37 -9.93 -10.34 2.29
C ASN A 37 -11.23 -11.07 1.95
N THR A 38 -12.29 -10.32 1.60
CA THR A 38 -13.58 -10.88 1.20
C THR A 38 -13.53 -11.45 -0.23
N ALA A 39 -12.84 -10.77 -1.15
CA ALA A 39 -12.75 -11.19 -2.55
C ALA A 39 -11.79 -12.37 -2.79
N THR A 40 -10.64 -12.36 -2.11
CA THR A 40 -9.51 -13.29 -2.35
C THR A 40 -9.89 -14.78 -2.41
N PRO A 41 -10.76 -15.32 -1.52
CA PRO A 41 -11.08 -16.76 -1.53
C PRO A 41 -11.83 -17.24 -2.78
N VAL A 42 -12.47 -16.32 -3.52
CA VAL A 42 -13.31 -16.64 -4.70
C VAL A 42 -12.73 -16.11 -6.01
N THR A 43 -11.59 -15.42 -5.94
CA THR A 43 -10.90 -14.87 -7.10
C THR A 43 -9.61 -15.62 -7.40
N ARG A 44 -9.10 -15.47 -8.62
CA ARG A 44 -7.81 -16.04 -9.00
C ARG A 44 -6.65 -15.24 -8.38
N PRO A 45 -5.44 -15.80 -8.24
CA PRO A 45 -4.28 -15.10 -7.69
C PRO A 45 -3.95 -13.78 -8.39
N GLU A 46 -4.16 -13.70 -9.70
CA GLU A 46 -3.94 -12.50 -10.52
C GLU A 46 -5.03 -11.43 -10.42
N PHE A 47 -6.06 -11.66 -9.60
CA PHE A 47 -7.15 -10.71 -9.44
C PHE A 47 -6.65 -9.39 -8.85
N GLN A 48 -7.03 -8.30 -9.51
CA GLN A 48 -6.64 -6.95 -9.15
C GLN A 48 -7.84 -6.01 -9.26
N VAL A 49 -7.93 -5.08 -8.31
CA VAL A 49 -8.86 -3.96 -8.36
C VAL A 49 -8.07 -2.65 -8.42
N GLU A 50 -8.43 -1.79 -9.36
CA GLU A 50 -7.94 -0.42 -9.44
C GLU A 50 -9.11 0.55 -9.31
N GLY A 51 -8.84 1.73 -8.77
CA GLY A 51 -9.85 2.77 -8.65
C GLY A 51 -9.30 4.08 -8.12
N SER A 52 -10.21 5.04 -7.96
CA SER A 52 -9.91 6.33 -7.36
C SER A 52 -11.00 6.76 -6.39
N SER A 53 -10.64 7.63 -5.45
CA SER A 53 -11.55 8.20 -4.47
C SER A 53 -11.07 9.58 -4.05
N GLU A 54 -11.99 10.49 -3.74
CA GLU A 54 -11.66 11.77 -3.15
C GLU A 54 -11.52 11.65 -1.62
N LEU A 55 -10.38 12.08 -1.09
CA LEU A 55 -10.15 12.18 0.35
C LEU A 55 -10.37 13.62 0.81
N THR A 56 -11.36 13.83 1.67
CA THR A 56 -11.79 15.14 2.16
C THR A 56 -11.07 15.63 3.42
N HIS A 57 -9.94 15.02 3.78
CA HIS A 57 -9.30 15.24 5.08
C HIS A 57 -8.29 16.39 5.14
N CYS A 58 -7.78 16.84 4.00
CA CYS A 58 -6.99 18.06 3.89
C CYS A 58 -7.77 19.06 3.03
N THR A 59 -7.63 20.37 3.25
CA THR A 59 -8.09 21.39 2.29
C THR A 59 -6.93 21.61 1.31
N PRO A 60 -7.10 21.43 -0.02
CA PRO A 60 -8.35 21.46 -0.82
C PRO A 60 -9.03 20.12 -1.12
N GLY A 61 -8.64 19.02 -0.48
CA GLY A 61 -8.99 17.66 -0.83
C GLY A 61 -7.86 17.03 -1.67
N CYS A 62 -7.80 15.71 -1.71
CA CYS A 62 -6.86 15.01 -2.61
C CYS A 62 -7.50 13.78 -3.23
N ILE A 63 -7.28 13.57 -4.52
CA ILE A 63 -7.70 12.36 -5.22
C ILE A 63 -6.70 11.25 -4.92
N ALA A 64 -7.16 10.16 -4.31
CA ALA A 64 -6.39 8.97 -4.08
C ALA A 64 -6.66 7.94 -5.18
N ARG A 65 -5.62 7.48 -5.86
CA ARG A 65 -5.67 6.36 -6.82
C ARG A 65 -5.09 5.12 -6.12
N PHE A 66 -5.71 3.97 -6.33
CA PHE A 66 -5.25 2.72 -5.71
C PHE A 66 -5.19 1.56 -6.68
N LYS A 67 -4.32 0.61 -6.35
CA LYS A 67 -4.17 -0.69 -7.01
C LYS A 67 -4.05 -1.73 -5.91
N ALA A 68 -4.94 -2.71 -5.93
CA ALA A 68 -5.09 -3.70 -4.87
C ALA A 68 -5.02 -5.12 -5.44
N GLN A 69 -4.02 -5.86 -4.99
CA GLN A 69 -3.87 -7.31 -5.19
C GLN A 69 -3.81 -7.99 -3.83
N LYS A 70 -3.89 -9.32 -3.83
CA LYS A 70 -3.85 -10.12 -2.60
C LYS A 70 -2.57 -9.88 -1.79
N GLU A 71 -1.42 -9.82 -2.45
CA GLU A 71 -0.12 -9.70 -1.79
C GLU A 71 0.25 -8.26 -1.45
N ARG A 72 -0.26 -7.30 -2.23
CA ARG A 72 0.12 -5.89 -2.11
C ARG A 72 -1.01 -4.94 -2.50
N ILE A 73 -1.17 -3.88 -1.71
CA ILE A 73 -2.04 -2.76 -2.00
C ILE A 73 -1.21 -1.48 -2.00
N ARG A 74 -1.41 -0.63 -3.00
CA ARG A 74 -0.79 0.70 -3.10
C ARG A 74 -1.85 1.77 -3.26
N VAL A 75 -1.64 2.89 -2.58
CA VAL A 75 -2.49 4.07 -2.68
C VAL A 75 -1.62 5.31 -2.85
N PHE A 76 -1.95 6.13 -3.85
CA PHE A 76 -1.22 7.32 -4.27
C PHE A 76 -2.16 8.53 -4.18
N CYS A 77 -1.77 9.55 -3.41
CA CYS A 77 -2.59 10.76 -3.25
C CYS A 77 -2.10 11.89 -4.16
N ASP A 78 -3.04 12.56 -4.82
CA ASP A 78 -2.83 13.77 -5.60
C ASP A 78 -1.86 13.58 -6.76
N THR A 79 -2.05 12.52 -7.53
CA THR A 79 -1.29 12.28 -8.76
C THR A 79 -2.11 12.69 -9.98
N PRO A 80 -1.48 13.22 -11.04
CA PRO A 80 -2.18 13.49 -12.30
C PRO A 80 -2.86 12.23 -12.85
N ASP A 81 -4.06 12.37 -13.43
CA ASP A 81 -4.83 11.25 -13.96
C ASP A 81 -4.14 10.53 -15.13
N ASP A 82 -3.33 11.26 -15.89
CA ASP A 82 -2.53 10.75 -17.02
C ASP A 82 -1.24 10.06 -16.58
N THR A 83 -0.88 10.10 -15.30
CA THR A 83 0.29 9.37 -14.80
C THR A 83 0.06 7.86 -14.90
N LEU A 84 0.98 7.19 -15.59
CA LEU A 84 0.95 5.73 -15.79
C LEU A 84 1.12 4.98 -14.46
N ALA A 85 0.36 3.90 -14.29
CA ALA A 85 0.43 3.07 -13.09
C ALA A 85 1.84 2.53 -12.83
N ASP A 86 2.56 2.10 -13.87
CA ASP A 86 3.93 1.58 -13.76
C ASP A 86 4.94 2.63 -13.25
N THR A 87 4.72 3.91 -13.58
CA THR A 87 5.54 5.02 -13.09
C THR A 87 5.28 5.26 -11.60
N LEU A 88 4.02 5.16 -11.15
CA LEU A 88 3.65 5.22 -9.74
C LEU A 88 4.21 4.03 -8.96
N ASP A 89 4.14 2.84 -9.54
CA ASP A 89 4.69 1.62 -8.95
C ASP A 89 6.21 1.70 -8.78
N SER A 90 6.93 2.14 -9.82
CA SER A 90 8.39 2.36 -9.75
C SER A 90 8.75 3.39 -8.67
N TYR A 91 7.94 4.44 -8.53
CA TYR A 91 8.15 5.44 -7.49
C TYR A 91 7.90 4.90 -6.09
N ALA A 92 6.86 4.08 -5.90
CA ALA A 92 6.63 3.36 -4.64
C ALA A 92 7.77 2.39 -4.33
N ASP A 93 8.29 1.66 -5.32
CA ASP A 93 9.40 0.72 -5.13
C ASP A 93 10.70 1.42 -4.70
N MET A 94 10.96 2.65 -5.18
CA MET A 94 12.07 3.47 -4.68
C MET A 94 11.84 3.92 -3.22
N MET A 95 10.59 4.25 -2.86
CA MET A 95 10.28 4.86 -1.56
C MET A 95 10.06 3.84 -0.43
N PHE A 96 9.58 2.64 -0.76
CA PHE A 96 9.25 1.58 0.21
C PHE A 96 10.10 0.32 0.05
N GLY A 97 10.83 0.17 -1.05
CA GLY A 97 11.66 -0.99 -1.32
C GLY A 97 12.86 -1.10 -0.39
N ALA A 98 13.29 -2.33 -0.14
CA ALA A 98 14.51 -2.62 0.63
C ALA A 98 15.78 -2.50 -0.22
N THR A 99 15.64 -2.49 -1.55
CA THR A 99 16.74 -2.36 -2.50
C THR A 99 16.84 -0.92 -3.00
N ILE A 100 18.08 -0.45 -3.20
CA ILE A 100 18.31 0.86 -3.82
C ILE A 100 17.90 0.77 -5.28
N ASN A 101 16.69 1.25 -5.57
CA ASN A 101 16.19 1.41 -6.94
C ASN A 101 16.43 2.87 -7.36
N ALA A 102 17.39 3.09 -8.27
CA ALA A 102 17.64 4.42 -8.80
C ALA A 102 16.59 4.75 -9.88
N MET A 103 15.88 5.86 -9.71
CA MET A 103 15.06 6.45 -10.78
C MET A 103 15.76 7.68 -11.37
N PRO A 104 15.69 7.87 -12.70
CA PRO A 104 16.16 9.10 -13.34
C PRO A 104 15.51 10.34 -12.73
N ALA A 105 16.32 11.36 -12.47
CA ALA A 105 15.82 12.67 -12.08
C ALA A 105 14.87 13.20 -13.17
N GLY A 106 13.66 13.62 -12.77
CA GLY A 106 12.65 14.14 -13.69
C GLY A 106 11.71 13.10 -14.30
N LEU A 107 11.85 11.80 -13.98
CA LEU A 107 10.88 10.77 -14.40
C LEU A 107 9.47 11.08 -13.88
N MET A 108 9.38 11.74 -12.72
CA MET A 108 8.11 12.15 -12.12
C MET A 108 8.19 13.64 -11.76
N SER A 109 7.49 14.46 -12.54
CA SER A 109 7.41 15.91 -12.33
C SER A 109 6.44 16.28 -11.21
N ASN A 110 5.40 15.46 -11.00
CA ASN A 110 4.42 15.66 -9.93
C ASN A 110 4.29 14.39 -9.07
N PRO A 111 5.14 14.22 -8.04
CA PRO A 111 5.08 13.05 -7.20
C PRO A 111 3.82 13.05 -6.31
N PRO A 112 3.31 11.87 -5.92
CA PRO A 112 2.19 11.78 -5.00
C PRO A 112 2.48 12.55 -3.72
N CYS A 113 1.55 13.39 -3.28
CA CYS A 113 1.73 14.18 -2.06
C CYS A 113 1.79 13.29 -0.81
N ALA A 114 1.20 12.09 -0.86
CA ALA A 114 1.30 11.04 0.15
C ALA A 114 1.14 9.67 -0.52
N MET A 115 1.74 8.64 0.08
CA MET A 115 1.63 7.27 -0.38
C MET A 115 1.46 6.31 0.78
N LEU A 116 0.81 5.18 0.49
CA LEU A 116 0.70 4.06 1.41
C LEU A 116 0.85 2.75 0.66
N GLU A 117 1.69 1.86 1.18
CA GLU A 117 1.83 0.47 0.76
C GLU A 117 1.39 -0.46 1.88
N VAL A 118 0.61 -1.48 1.52
CA VAL A 118 0.26 -2.59 2.39
C VAL A 118 0.82 -3.86 1.78
N ASP A 119 1.63 -4.59 2.54
CA ASP A 119 2.10 -5.92 2.15
C ASP A 119 1.41 -6.96 3.05
N ALA A 120 0.92 -8.04 2.43
CA ALA A 120 0.40 -9.19 3.17
C ALA A 120 1.55 -9.89 3.92
N LEU A 121 1.34 -10.18 5.20
CA LEU A 121 2.27 -10.98 5.98
C LEU A 121 2.00 -12.45 5.68
N ALA A 122 3.05 -13.19 5.30
CA ALA A 122 2.98 -14.64 5.29
C ALA A 122 2.50 -15.13 6.67
N PRO A 123 1.58 -16.12 6.74
CA PRO A 123 1.20 -16.72 8.01
C PRO A 123 2.46 -17.16 8.73
N ARG A 124 2.69 -16.65 9.95
CA ARG A 124 3.83 -17.06 10.75
C ARG A 124 3.77 -18.59 10.89
N PRO A 125 4.80 -19.35 10.44
CA PRO A 125 4.81 -20.78 10.65
C PRO A 125 4.71 -21.03 12.16
N VAL A 126 3.70 -21.80 12.57
CA VAL A 126 3.59 -22.24 13.96
C VAL A 126 4.79 -23.16 14.19
N ALA A 127 5.71 -22.76 15.07
CA ALA A 127 6.83 -23.61 15.44
C ALA A 127 6.26 -24.93 15.98
N ARG A 128 6.56 -26.05 15.30
CA ARG A 128 6.26 -27.38 15.83
C ARG A 128 7.13 -27.58 17.06
N VAL A 129 6.51 -27.62 18.24
CA VAL A 129 7.17 -28.13 19.44
C VAL A 129 7.14 -29.64 19.30
N ASP A 130 8.23 -30.21 18.76
CA ASP A 130 8.44 -31.65 18.77
C ASP A 130 8.68 -32.08 20.23
N ASN A 131 7.61 -32.50 20.90
CA ASN A 131 7.70 -33.19 22.19
C ASN A 131 8.35 -34.56 21.97
N GLN A 132 9.69 -34.61 21.94
CA GLN A 132 10.43 -35.84 22.18
C GLN A 132 10.41 -36.13 23.68
N VAL A 133 9.38 -36.84 24.13
CA VAL A 133 9.45 -37.61 25.37
C VAL A 133 10.15 -38.91 25.02
N ALA A 134 11.45 -38.99 25.32
CA ALA A 134 12.18 -40.25 25.32
C ALA A 134 11.71 -41.09 26.50
N LEU A 135 11.25 -42.32 26.20
CA LEU A 135 11.09 -43.43 27.14
C LEU A 135 12.35 -44.30 27.08
#